data_AF-A0A966WDL7-F1
#
_entry.id   AF-A0A966WDL7-F1
#
_cell.length_a   1.000
_cell.length_b   1.000
_cell.length_c   1.000
_cell.angle_alpha   90.00
_cell.angle_beta   90.00
_cell.angle_gamma   90.00
#
_symmetry.space_group_name_H-M   'P 1'
#
loop_
_entity.id
_entity.type
_entity.pdbx_description
1 polymer ?
#
loop_
_entity_poly.entity_id
_entity_poly.type
_entity_poly.pdbx_seq_one_letter_code
_entity_poly.pdbx_strand_id
1 'polypeptide(L)'
;MSGAPDGWHHADGKLHRDFEFRDFAEAFGFMTMVAMLAERHGHHPDWSNSWNKVRISLCSHDAGGVVTQRDHDLAFAINSILR
;
A
#
# COMPACT_ATOMS: atom_id res chain seq x y z
N MET A 1 -10.15 12.28 12.85
CA MET A 1 -8.70 12.53 12.93
C MET A 1 -8.01 11.45 12.13
N SER A 2 -7.25 11.90 11.14
CA SER A 2 -6.61 11.20 10.04
C SER A 2 -5.42 10.37 10.52
N GLY A 3 -5.69 9.15 10.99
CA GLY A 3 -4.65 8.16 11.25
C GLY A 3 -4.39 7.31 10.01
N ALA A 4 -3.16 6.87 9.82
CA ALA A 4 -2.90 5.76 8.90
C ALA A 4 -3.59 4.49 9.43
N PRO A 5 -4.07 3.58 8.56
CA PRO A 5 -4.71 2.35 8.99
C PRO A 5 -3.73 1.43 9.73
N ASP A 6 -4.25 0.48 10.51
CA ASP A 6 -3.43 -0.45 11.30
C ASP A 6 -2.32 -1.12 10.48
N GLY A 7 -1.11 -1.12 11.04
CA GLY A 7 0.10 -1.67 10.41
C GLY A 7 0.85 -0.71 9.49
N TRP A 8 0.26 0.44 9.13
CA TRP A 8 0.96 1.48 8.39
C TRP A 8 1.68 2.45 9.32
N HIS A 9 2.87 2.88 8.92
CA HIS A 9 3.65 3.87 9.65
C HIS A 9 4.18 4.94 8.70
N HIS A 10 4.38 6.15 9.22
CA HIS A 10 5.02 7.23 8.48
C HIS A 10 6.53 7.16 8.69
N ALA A 11 7.30 7.13 7.61
CA ALA A 11 8.75 7.30 7.61
C ALA A 11 9.19 7.96 6.30
N ASP A 12 10.25 8.76 6.34
CA ASP A 12 10.86 9.37 5.15
C ASP A 12 9.89 10.07 4.18
N GLY A 13 8.83 10.70 4.72
CA GLY A 13 7.82 11.41 3.92
C GLY A 13 6.84 10.49 3.17
N LYS A 14 6.80 9.19 3.48
CA LYS A 14 5.89 8.19 2.89
C LYS A 14 5.14 7.40 3.97
N LEU A 15 4.07 6.72 3.55
CA LEU A 15 3.44 5.66 4.33
C LEU A 15 4.06 4.31 3.96
N HIS A 16 4.41 3.49 4.94
CA HIS A 16 5.02 2.19 4.73
C HIS A 16 4.23 1.08 5.41
N ARG A 17 4.16 -0.08 4.75
CA ARG A 17 3.68 -1.33 5.36
C ARG A 17 4.30 -2.56 4.70
N ASP A 18 4.71 -3.49 5.55
CA ASP A 18 5.18 -4.82 5.16
C ASP A 18 4.07 -5.85 5.40
N PHE A 19 3.92 -6.78 4.45
CA PHE A 19 2.98 -7.89 4.48
C PHE A 19 3.75 -9.20 4.28
N GLU A 20 3.36 -10.24 5.00
CA GLU A 20 3.91 -11.59 4.88
C GLU A 20 2.76 -12.59 4.73
N PHE A 21 2.85 -13.44 3.71
CA PHE A 21 1.83 -14.43 3.33
C PHE A 21 2.37 -15.86 3.51
N ARG A 22 1.54 -16.88 3.31
CA ARG A 22 1.99 -18.28 3.41
C ARG A 22 2.96 -18.65 2.29
N ASP A 23 2.67 -18.19 1.08
CA ASP A 23 3.39 -18.57 -0.14
C ASP A 23 3.36 -17.46 -1.20
N PHE A 24 4.10 -17.66 -2.29
CA PHE A 24 4.17 -16.68 -3.38
C PHE A 24 2.82 -16.48 -4.09
N ALA A 25 2.01 -17.53 -4.22
CA ALA A 25 0.73 -17.43 -4.92
C ALA A 25 -0.24 -16.53 -4.15
N GLU A 26 -0.28 -16.66 -2.83
CA GLU A 26 -1.07 -15.77 -1.96
C GLU A 26 -0.57 -14.32 -2.01
N ALA A 27 0.76 -14.11 -1.95
CA ALA A 27 1.34 -12.77 -2.06
C ALA A 27 1.00 -12.11 -3.40
N PHE A 28 1.10 -12.84 -4.51
CA PHE A 28 0.80 -12.31 -5.83
C PHE A 28 -0.71 -12.10 -6.05
N GLY A 29 -1.56 -12.94 -5.45
CA GLY A 29 -3.01 -12.73 -5.39
C GLY A 29 -3.36 -11.43 -4.67
N PHE A 30 -2.72 -11.17 -3.52
CA PHE A 30 -2.83 -9.89 -2.82
C PHE A 30 -2.39 -8.70 -3.69
N MET A 31 -1.22 -8.79 -4.32
CA MET A 31 -0.72 -7.75 -5.22
C MET A 31 -1.70 -7.46 -6.36
N THR A 32 -2.32 -8.50 -6.94
CA THR A 32 -3.32 -8.34 -8.01
C THR A 32 -4.52 -7.52 -7.54
N MET A 33 -5.03 -7.77 -6.34
CA MET A 33 -6.14 -7.00 -5.76
C MET A 33 -5.73 -5.54 -5.49
N VAL A 34 -4.52 -5.32 -4.96
CA VAL A 34 -3.98 -3.97 -4.75
C VAL A 34 -3.85 -3.21 -6.07
N ALA A 35 -3.40 -3.85 -7.16
CA ALA A 35 -3.32 -3.22 -8.47
C ALA A 35 -4.70 -2.75 -8.98
N MET A 36 -5.75 -3.56 -8.79
CA MET A 36 -7.12 -3.17 -9.14
C MET A 36 -7.64 -1.99 -8.31
N LEU A 37 -7.27 -1.91 -7.02
CA LEU A 37 -7.60 -0.77 -6.17
C LEU A 37 -6.83 0.48 -6.60
N ALA A 38 -5.53 0.36 -6.88
CA ALA A 38 -4.69 1.46 -7.33
C ALA A 38 -5.25 2.11 -8.60
N GLU A 39 -5.62 1.32 -9.61
CA GLU A 39 -6.24 1.82 -10.85
C GLU A 39 -7.57 2.53 -10.58
N ARG A 40 -8.42 1.96 -9.71
CA ARG A 40 -9.71 2.60 -9.34
C ARG A 40 -9.51 3.94 -8.65
N HIS A 41 -8.48 4.07 -7.82
CA HIS A 41 -8.14 5.28 -7.11
C HIS A 41 -7.37 6.29 -7.96
N GLY A 42 -6.87 5.89 -9.14
CA GLY A 42 -5.96 6.70 -9.94
C GLY A 42 -4.68 7.07 -9.18
N HIS A 43 -4.25 6.19 -8.27
CA HIS A 43 -3.11 6.43 -7.38
C HIS A 43 -2.38 5.11 -7.17
N HIS A 44 -1.07 5.09 -7.38
CA HIS A 44 -0.30 3.86 -7.47
C HIS A 44 0.74 3.73 -6.35
N PRO A 45 0.92 2.54 -5.77
CA PRO A 45 1.98 2.31 -4.79
C PRO A 45 3.35 2.18 -5.44
N ASP A 46 4.39 2.56 -4.70
CA ASP A 46 5.71 1.95 -4.86
C ASP A 46 5.71 0.63 -4.07
N TRP A 47 6.19 -0.46 -4.65
CA TRP A 47 6.30 -1.73 -3.91
C TRP A 47 7.48 -2.59 -4.33
N SER A 48 7.78 -3.57 -3.48
CA SER A 48 8.68 -4.68 -3.81
C SER A 48 8.08 -5.99 -3.31
N ASN A 49 8.36 -7.09 -4.01
CA ASN A 49 7.97 -8.42 -3.61
C ASN A 49 9.19 -9.35 -3.62
N SER A 50 9.29 -10.19 -2.58
CA SER A 50 10.30 -11.24 -2.46
C SER A 50 9.63 -12.47 -1.85
N TRP A 51 9.38 -13.49 -2.68
CA TRP A 51 8.63 -14.68 -2.29
C TRP A 51 7.28 -14.31 -1.65
N ASN A 52 7.08 -14.63 -0.38
CA ASN A 52 5.86 -14.41 0.37
C ASN A 52 5.79 -13.02 1.04
N LYS A 53 6.74 -12.12 0.79
CA LYS A 53 6.81 -10.80 1.40
C LYS A 53 6.51 -9.71 0.39
N VAL A 54 5.65 -8.76 0.76
CA VAL A 54 5.32 -7.57 -0.04
C VAL A 54 5.55 -6.35 0.83
N ARG A 55 6.37 -5.41 0.34
CA ARG A 55 6.56 -4.10 1.00
C ARG A 55 5.93 -3.03 0.15
N ILE A 56 5.06 -2.23 0.74
CA ILE A 56 4.37 -1.13 0.06
C ILE A 56 4.81 0.20 0.68
N SER A 57 5.09 1.17 -0.18
CA SER A 57 5.31 2.57 0.17
C SER A 57 4.36 3.46 -0.63
N LEU A 58 3.72 4.43 0.02
CA LEU A 58 2.80 5.37 -0.61
C LEU A 58 3.28 6.80 -0.40
N CYS A 59 3.42 7.54 -1.49
CA CYS A 59 3.44 8.99 -1.50
C CYS A 59 2.88 9.51 -2.83
N SER A 60 2.54 10.80 -2.84
CA SER A 60 2.12 11.50 -4.03
C SER A 60 3.31 12.07 -4.79
N HIS A 61 3.81 11.33 -5.78
CA HIS A 61 4.96 11.72 -6.61
C HIS A 61 4.78 13.09 -7.28
N ASP A 62 3.59 13.37 -7.78
CA ASP A 62 3.19 14.64 -8.40
C ASP A 62 3.06 15.81 -7.41
N ALA A 63 2.93 15.52 -6.11
CA ALA A 63 2.89 16.51 -5.04
C ALA A 63 4.27 16.72 -4.37
N GLY A 64 5.36 16.38 -5.06
CA GLY A 64 6.72 16.49 -4.52
C GLY A 64 7.13 15.30 -3.65
N GLY A 65 6.45 14.16 -3.77
CA GLY A 65 6.80 12.92 -3.07
C GLY A 65 6.37 12.89 -1.60
N VAL A 66 5.40 13.71 -1.20
CA VAL A 66 4.86 13.76 0.17
C VAL A 66 3.60 12.93 0.33
N VAL A 67 3.29 12.51 1.56
CA VAL A 67 2.00 11.90 1.89
C VAL A 67 0.87 12.92 1.74
N THR A 68 -0.16 12.56 1.00
CA THR A 68 -1.42 13.29 0.89
C THR A 68 -2.60 12.41 1.28
N GLN A 69 -3.82 12.94 1.20
CA GLN A 69 -5.03 12.17 1.47
C GLN A 69 -5.19 10.97 0.52
N ARG A 70 -4.72 11.05 -0.74
CA ARG A 70 -4.77 9.91 -1.69
C ARG A 70 -3.98 8.70 -1.18
N ASP A 71 -2.86 8.95 -0.51
CA ASP A 71 -2.02 7.91 0.09
C ASP A 71 -2.74 7.24 1.26
N HIS A 72 -3.40 8.03 2.11
CA HIS A 72 -4.23 7.50 3.18
C HIS A 72 -5.41 6.68 2.65
N ASP A 73 -6.13 7.20 1.65
CA ASP A 73 -7.31 6.54 1.08
C ASP A 73 -6.94 5.20 0.44
N LEU A 74 -5.83 5.15 -0.31
CA LEU A 74 -5.31 3.90 -0.86
C LEU A 74 -4.83 2.94 0.24
N ALA A 75 -4.16 3.43 1.29
CA ALA A 75 -3.78 2.60 2.43
C ALA A 75 -5.00 1.95 3.12
N PHE A 76 -6.10 2.70 3.29
CA PHE A 76 -7.35 2.16 3.84
C PHE A 76 -7.98 1.12 2.91
N ALA A 77 -7.98 1.37 1.60
CA ALA A 77 -8.47 0.43 0.61
C ALA A 77 -7.65 -0.87 0.62
N ILE A 78 -6.32 -0.78 0.67
CA ILE A 78 -5.42 -1.95 0.78
C ILE A 78 -5.71 -2.75 2.06
N ASN A 79 -5.88 -2.08 3.21
CA ASN A 79 -6.24 -2.77 4.46
C ASN A 79 -7.54 -3.57 4.37
N SER A 80 -8.49 -3.13 3.55
CA SER A 80 -9.78 -3.81 3.41
C SER A 80 -9.67 -5.19 2.76
N ILE A 81 -8.57 -5.48 2.06
CA ILE A 81 -8.27 -6.80 1.49
C ILE A 81 -7.96 -7.84 2.59
N LEU A 82 -7.42 -7.40 3.74
CA LEU A 82 -6.96 -8.29 4.81
C LEU A 82 -8.08 -8.73 5.78
N ARG A 83 -9.32 -8.36 5.50
CA ARG A 83 -10.48 -8.63 6.36
C ARG A 83 -11.08 -10.00 6.10
#